data_AF-A0A1E7F1F2-F1
#
_entry.id   AF-A0A1E7F1F2-F1
#
_cell.length_a   1.000
_cell.length_b   1.000
_cell.length_c   1.000
_cell.angle_alpha   90.00
_cell.angle_beta   90.00
_cell.angle_gamma   90.00
#
_symmetry.space_group_name_H-M   'P 1'
#
loop_
_entity.id
_entity.type
_entity.pdbx_description
1 polymer ?
#
loop_
_entity_poly.entity_id
_entity_poly.type
_entity_poly.pdbx_seq_one_letter_code
_entity_poly.pdbx_strand_id
1 'polypeptide(L)'
;MNYGPGASVAIYQKLFPKAELWEAEYDAKCVGKNRDGMLEGINIFTGDQGNDTVLDEWILTSGGGFDIVIDDGGHQNCQIWHSFRKLWPTIKPSGLYFIEDMQVAQRKI
;
A
#
# COMPACT_ATOMS: atom_id res chain seq x y z
N MET A 1 -17.73 -1.45 5.80
CA MET A 1 -17.15 -1.73 7.12
C MET A 1 -16.95 -0.39 7.83
N ASN A 2 -17.05 -0.33 9.17
CA ASN A 2 -17.01 0.93 9.96
C ASN A 2 -15.61 1.27 10.50
N TYR A 3 -14.53 0.64 10.01
CA TYR A 3 -13.16 0.97 10.40
C TYR A 3 -12.51 1.89 9.35
N GLY A 4 -11.62 2.78 9.80
CA GLY A 4 -10.79 3.64 8.94
C GLY A 4 -9.52 2.93 8.46
N PRO A 5 -8.76 3.55 7.56
CA PRO A 5 -7.54 2.98 6.99
C PRO A 5 -6.39 3.04 8.01
N GLY A 6 -5.32 2.28 7.76
CA GLY A 6 -4.08 2.44 8.50
C GLY A 6 -4.05 1.88 9.93
N ALA A 7 -4.91 0.92 10.28
CA ALA A 7 -4.81 0.26 11.60
C ALA A 7 -3.44 -0.43 11.78
N SER A 8 -2.91 -1.04 10.71
CA SER A 8 -1.57 -1.63 10.66
C SER A 8 -0.46 -0.57 10.74
N VAL A 9 -0.67 0.62 10.17
CA VAL A 9 0.28 1.74 10.17
C VAL A 9 0.68 2.15 11.58
N ALA A 10 -0.27 2.18 12.53
CA ALA A 10 0.02 2.47 13.94
C ALA A 10 1.01 1.46 14.57
N ILE A 11 0.95 0.19 14.16
CA ILE A 11 1.90 -0.84 14.60
C ILE A 11 3.27 -0.58 13.96
N TYR A 12 3.33 -0.28 12.66
CA TYR A 12 4.58 -0.02 11.96
C TYR A 12 5.31 1.23 12.45
N GLN A 13 4.58 2.31 12.78
CA GLN A 13 5.16 3.50 13.44
C GLN A 13 5.85 3.13 14.76
N LYS A 14 5.26 2.21 15.53
CA LYS A 14 5.79 1.77 16.82
C LYS A 14 6.97 0.81 16.69
N LEU A 15 6.90 -0.14 15.76
CA LEU A 15 7.97 -1.13 15.54
C LEU A 15 9.17 -0.53 14.81
N PHE A 16 8.93 0.40 13.90
CA PHE A 16 9.94 1.01 13.04
C PHE A 16 9.88 2.54 13.10
N PRO A 17 10.20 3.16 14.26
CA PRO A 17 10.04 4.60 14.48
C PRO A 17 10.95 5.49 13.62
N LYS A 18 11.89 4.89 12.88
CA LYS A 18 12.79 5.58 11.95
C LYS A 18 12.47 5.27 10.48
N ALA A 19 11.45 4.43 10.22
CA ALA A 19 11.05 4.12 8.86
C ALA A 19 10.34 5.32 8.25
N GLU A 20 10.61 5.54 6.96
CA GLU A 20 9.74 6.35 6.13
C GLU A 20 8.54 5.49 5.74
N LEU A 21 7.34 5.86 6.18
CA LEU A 21 6.14 5.07 6.02
C LEU A 21 5.22 5.66 4.96
N TRP A 22 4.75 4.81 4.07
CA TRP A 22 3.80 5.11 3.02
C TRP A 22 2.58 4.20 3.16
N GLU A 23 1.38 4.77 3.11
CA GLU A 23 0.10 4.04 3.09
C GLU A 23 -0.65 4.39 1.81
N ALA A 24 -1.16 3.38 1.09
CA ALA A 24 -1.96 3.58 -0.11
C ALA A 24 -3.43 3.22 0.16
N GLU A 25 -4.34 4.17 -0.11
CA GLU A 25 -5.78 4.00 0.13
C GLU A 25 -6.57 4.37 -1.13
N TYR A 26 -7.52 3.53 -1.53
CA TYR A 26 -8.35 3.78 -2.71
C TYR A 26 -9.28 4.99 -2.53
N ASP A 27 -9.91 5.13 -1.36
CA ASP A 27 -10.89 6.19 -1.09
C ASP A 27 -10.23 7.45 -0.51
N ALA A 28 -10.01 8.45 -1.37
CA ALA A 28 -9.48 9.75 -0.98
C ALA A 28 -10.32 10.48 0.09
N LYS A 29 -11.65 10.24 0.16
CA LYS A 29 -12.48 10.81 1.24
C LYS A 29 -12.19 10.12 2.57
N CYS A 30 -11.89 8.83 2.53
CA CYS A 30 -11.48 8.06 3.70
C CYS A 30 -10.16 8.60 4.26
N VAL A 31 -9.18 8.85 3.38
CA VAL A 31 -7.92 9.52 3.75
C VAL A 31 -8.19 10.88 4.39
N GLY A 32 -8.99 11.73 3.75
CA GLY A 32 -9.28 13.08 4.26
C GLY A 32 -9.88 13.09 5.67
N LYS A 33 -10.72 12.10 6.01
CA LYS A 33 -11.30 11.96 7.35
C LYS A 33 -10.31 11.50 8.43
N ASN A 34 -9.24 10.82 8.04
CA ASN A 34 -8.30 10.19 8.96
C ASN A 34 -6.91 10.86 8.96
N ARG A 35 -6.76 11.98 8.24
CA ARG A 35 -5.47 12.66 8.04
C ARG A 35 -4.84 13.15 9.33
N ASP A 36 -5.64 13.73 10.21
CA ASP A 36 -5.20 14.27 11.52
C ASP A 36 -5.32 13.22 12.64
N GLY A 37 -5.39 11.93 12.28
CA GLY A 37 -5.57 10.82 13.22
C GLY A 37 -4.67 9.65 12.86
N MET A 38 -5.27 8.53 12.42
CA MET A 38 -4.51 7.30 12.13
C MET A 38 -3.44 7.45 11.04
N LEU A 39 -3.57 8.48 10.18
CA LEU A 39 -2.63 8.76 9.09
C LEU A 39 -1.71 9.97 9.38
N GLU A 40 -1.67 10.45 10.63
CA GLU A 40 -0.81 11.56 11.02
C GLU A 40 0.66 11.15 10.92
N GLY A 41 1.48 12.00 10.27
CA GLY A 41 2.91 11.76 10.10
C GLY A 41 3.28 10.66 9.09
N ILE A 42 2.31 10.22 8.27
CA ILE A 42 2.50 9.18 7.26
C ILE A 42 2.39 9.80 5.86
N ASN A 43 3.22 9.34 4.93
CA ASN A 43 3.09 9.70 3.53
C ASN A 43 1.93 8.90 2.92
N ILE A 44 1.02 9.55 2.19
CA ILE A 44 -0.20 8.89 1.71
C ILE A 44 -0.26 8.89 0.19
N PHE A 45 -0.61 7.74 -0.36
CA PHE A 45 -1.06 7.57 -1.72
C PHE A 45 -2.57 7.40 -1.77
N THR A 46 -3.18 7.92 -2.83
CA THR A 46 -4.58 7.66 -3.15
C THR A 46 -4.73 7.08 -4.54
N GLY A 47 -5.60 6.08 -4.71
CA GLY A 47 -5.98 5.54 -6.01
C GLY A 47 -6.06 4.01 -6.07
N ASP A 48 -6.39 3.49 -7.25
CA ASP A 48 -6.54 2.05 -7.48
C ASP A 48 -5.20 1.38 -7.78
N GLN A 49 -4.79 0.43 -6.94
CA GLN A 49 -3.60 -0.40 -7.19
C GLN A 49 -3.73 -1.28 -8.44
N GLY A 50 -4.92 -1.42 -9.02
CA GLY A 50 -5.15 -2.07 -10.30
C GLY A 50 -4.85 -1.19 -11.52
N ASN A 51 -4.52 0.08 -11.31
CA ASN A 51 -4.23 1.04 -12.38
C ASN A 51 -2.72 1.31 -12.48
N ASP A 52 -2.11 0.86 -13.58
CA ASP A 52 -0.67 1.04 -13.83
C ASP A 52 -0.22 2.51 -13.78
N THR A 53 -1.05 3.47 -14.20
CA THR A 53 -0.70 4.91 -14.17
C THR A 53 -0.63 5.43 -12.74
N VAL A 54 -1.57 5.00 -11.90
CA VAL A 54 -1.59 5.34 -10.47
C VAL A 54 -0.36 4.76 -9.77
N LEU A 55 -0.01 3.51 -10.08
CA LEU A 55 1.20 2.87 -9.54
C LEU A 55 2.48 3.59 -9.99
N ASP A 56 2.56 4.02 -11.25
CA ASP A 56 3.69 4.80 -11.75
C ASP A 56 3.81 6.15 -11.03
N GLU A 57 2.69 6.82 -10.73
CA GLU A 57 2.66 8.05 -9.93
C GLU A 57 3.14 7.80 -8.48
N TRP A 58 2.74 6.68 -7.86
CA TRP A 58 3.21 6.32 -6.52
C TRP A 58 4.72 6.10 -6.50
N ILE A 59 5.25 5.35 -7.46
CA ILE A 59 6.70 5.08 -7.58
C ILE A 59 7.47 6.38 -7.79
N LEU A 60 6.99 7.25 -8.68
CA LEU A 60 7.62 8.55 -8.92
C LEU A 60 7.63 9.42 -7.66
N THR A 61 6.54 9.40 -6.91
CA THR A 61 6.34 10.25 -5.73
C THR A 61 7.14 9.75 -4.51
N SER A 62 7.23 8.43 -4.28
CA SER A 62 8.10 7.89 -3.22
C SER A 62 9.58 7.86 -3.61
N GLY A 63 9.89 7.91 -4.90
CA GLY A 63 11.23 7.63 -5.43
C GLY A 63 11.59 6.15 -5.50
N GLY A 64 10.64 5.24 -5.21
CA GLY A 64 10.87 3.80 -5.13
C GLY A 64 11.91 3.42 -4.08
N GLY A 65 12.68 2.35 -4.31
CA GLY A 65 13.73 1.91 -3.40
C GLY A 65 13.19 1.40 -2.06
N PHE A 66 12.03 0.74 -2.07
CA PHE A 66 11.40 0.25 -0.84
C PHE A 66 12.23 -0.87 -0.19
N ASP A 67 12.34 -0.84 1.13
CA ASP A 67 12.90 -1.96 1.90
C ASP A 67 11.85 -3.08 2.08
N ILE A 68 10.59 -2.70 2.25
CA ILE A 68 9.45 -3.61 2.43
C ILE A 68 8.24 -3.04 1.67
N VAL A 69 7.51 -3.92 0.97
CA VAL A 69 6.16 -3.65 0.45
C VAL A 69 5.21 -4.71 1.02
N ILE A 70 4.03 -4.28 1.47
CA ILE A 70 2.95 -5.15 1.95
C ILE A 70 1.72 -4.85 1.11
N ASP A 71 1.25 -5.86 0.38
CA ASP A 71 0.05 -5.78 -0.46
C ASP A 71 -1.13 -6.41 0.30
N ASP A 72 -1.83 -5.55 1.04
CA ASP A 72 -3.03 -5.86 1.83
C ASP A 72 -4.20 -4.97 1.37
N GLY A 73 -4.37 -4.86 0.05
CA GLY A 73 -5.34 -3.97 -0.55
C GLY A 73 -6.64 -4.65 -0.98
N GLY A 74 -7.08 -4.46 -2.22
CA GLY A 74 -8.41 -4.91 -2.67
C GLY A 74 -8.58 -6.43 -2.90
N HIS A 75 -7.50 -7.20 -2.76
CA HIS A 75 -7.39 -8.67 -2.94
C HIS A 75 -7.91 -9.25 -4.27
N GLN A 76 -8.28 -8.42 -5.25
CA GLN A 76 -8.59 -8.89 -6.60
C GLN A 76 -7.28 -9.30 -7.29
N ASN A 77 -7.27 -10.44 -7.99
CA ASN A 77 -6.01 -10.90 -8.63
C ASN A 77 -5.45 -9.92 -9.65
N CYS A 78 -6.31 -9.14 -10.33
CA CYS A 78 -5.82 -8.08 -11.22
C CYS A 78 -5.08 -7.00 -10.42
N GLN A 79 -5.66 -6.53 -9.32
CA GLN A 79 -5.03 -5.55 -8.43
C GLN A 79 -3.68 -6.05 -7.91
N ILE A 80 -3.64 -7.26 -7.34
CA ILE A 80 -2.39 -7.90 -6.85
C ILE A 80 -1.35 -8.04 -7.98
N TRP A 81 -1.79 -8.44 -9.19
CA TRP A 81 -0.88 -8.62 -10.31
C TRP A 81 -0.28 -7.31 -10.80
N HIS A 82 -1.09 -6.26 -10.88
CA HIS A 82 -0.65 -4.93 -11.30
C HIS A 82 0.32 -4.32 -10.28
N SER A 83 -0.03 -4.31 -8.99
CA SER A 83 0.82 -3.82 -7.90
C SER A 83 2.14 -4.60 -7.85
N PHE A 84 2.10 -5.93 -7.85
CA PHE A 84 3.32 -6.75 -7.81
C PHE A 84 4.25 -6.44 -9.00
N ARG A 85 3.72 -6.44 -10.23
CA ARG A 85 4.53 -6.20 -11.43
C ARG A 85 5.19 -4.81 -11.44
N LYS A 86 4.54 -3.79 -10.89
CA LYS A 86 5.05 -2.42 -10.86
C LYS A 86 5.96 -2.13 -9.67
N LEU A 87 5.60 -2.63 -8.48
CA LEU A 87 6.30 -2.31 -7.23
C LEU A 87 7.46 -3.26 -6.95
N TRP A 88 7.38 -4.54 -7.32
CA TRP A 88 8.48 -5.50 -7.11
C TRP A 88 9.83 -5.03 -7.67
N PRO A 89 9.92 -4.47 -8.90
CA PRO A 89 11.17 -3.96 -9.44
C PRO A 89 11.76 -2.75 -8.68
N THR A 90 10.96 -2.11 -7.82
CA THR A 90 11.38 -0.93 -7.06
C THR A 90 11.91 -1.28 -5.68
N ILE A 91 11.84 -2.55 -5.26
CA ILE A 91 12.35 -3.01 -3.97
C ILE A 91 13.89 -3.11 -4.03
N LYS A 92 14.55 -2.65 -2.97
CA LYS A 92 16.01 -2.74 -2.82
C LYS A 92 16.47 -4.21 -2.84
N PRO A 93 17.73 -4.49 -3.22
CA PRO A 93 18.32 -5.79 -2.96
C PRO A 93 18.16 -6.19 -1.49
N SER A 94 17.74 -7.43 -1.25
CA SER A 94 17.40 -7.97 0.09
C SER A 94 16.14 -7.39 0.75
N GLY A 95 15.39 -6.53 0.06
CA GLY A 95 14.06 -6.13 0.51
C GLY A 95 13.02 -7.24 0.34
N LEU A 96 11.83 -7.01 0.90
CA LEU A 96 10.76 -8.01 1.00
C LEU A 96 9.45 -7.50 0.40
N TYR A 97 8.70 -8.40 -0.24
CA TYR A 97 7.34 -8.16 -0.70
C TYR A 97 6.42 -9.20 -0.07
N PHE A 98 5.44 -8.73 0.69
CA PHE A 98 4.39 -9.56 1.27
C PHE A 98 3.09 -9.37 0.50
N ILE A 99 2.37 -10.46 0.26
CA ILE A 99 1.00 -10.43 -0.28
C ILE A 99 0.12 -11.09 0.76
N GLU A 100 -0.85 -10.35 1.29
CA GLU A 100 -1.79 -10.85 2.29
C GLU A 100 -3.04 -11.44 1.64
N ASP A 101 -3.76 -12.24 2.42
CA ASP A 101 -5.08 -12.76 2.07
C ASP A 101 -5.20 -13.55 0.76
N MET A 102 -4.15 -14.28 0.38
CA MET A 102 -4.16 -15.12 -0.82
C MET A 102 -5.26 -16.22 -0.81
N GLN A 103 -5.87 -16.53 0.33
CA GLN A 103 -7.02 -17.43 0.40
C GLN A 103 -8.27 -16.89 -0.32
N VAL A 104 -8.39 -15.56 -0.51
CA VAL A 104 -9.53 -14.96 -1.21
C VAL A 104 -9.27 -14.73 -2.70
N ALA A 105 -8.14 -15.22 -3.22
CA ALA A 105 -7.79 -15.16 -4.63
C ALA A 105 -8.89 -15.76 -5.50
N GLN A 106 -9.48 -14.93 -6.38
CA GLN A 106 -10.63 -15.32 -7.19
C GLN A 106 -10.23 -16.00 -8.50
N ARG A 107 -10.67 -17.24 -8.75
CA ARG A 107 -10.60 -17.79 -10.10
C ARG A 107 -11.81 -17.31 -10.89
N LYS A 108 -11.63 -16.43 -11.88
CA LYS A 108 -12.67 -16.23 -12.91
C LYS A 108 -12.71 -17.51 -13.74
N ILE A 109 -13.76 -18.31 -13.54
CA ILE A 109 -14.15 -19.42 -14.44
C ILE A 109 -14.92 -18.81 -15.60
#